data_AF-A0A8H5PRY7-F1
#
_entry.id   AF-A0A8H5PRY7-F1
#
_cell.length_a   1.000
_cell.length_b   1.000
_cell.length_c   1.000
_cell.angle_alpha   90.00
_cell.angle_beta   90.00
_cell.angle_gamma   90.00
#
_symmetry.space_group_name_H-M   'P 1'
#
loop_
_entity.id
_entity.type
_entity.pdbx_description
1 polymer ?
#
loop_
_entity_poly.entity_id
_entity_poly.type
_entity_poly.pdbx_seq_one_letter_code
_entity_poly.pdbx_strand_id
1 'polypeptide(L)'
;MPLRSLYLAKSGGGTNRRSHFALFIPNAGYDRDTMSEDFSSLKAIGTRIHVVGEPLMSGFAFEIHRNYNTQAYPDLKELVFLGKIDDSFIHNYPETESGIRENTPRSLIERLAESVPPPPKGQNIRAPIDGVRTLSPQAFGDSQFLYR
;
A
#
# COMPACT_ATOMS: atom_id res chain seq x y z
N MET A 1 20.31 -12.23 -5.00
CA MET A 1 19.19 -11.94 -5.91
C MET A 1 19.00 -10.43 -5.96
N PRO A 2 18.53 -9.86 -7.07
CA PRO A 2 18.26 -8.42 -7.14
C PRO A 2 17.16 -8.06 -6.14
N LEU A 3 17.29 -6.89 -5.54
CA LEU A 3 16.34 -6.34 -4.58
C LEU A 3 15.61 -5.16 -5.21
N ARG A 4 14.35 -4.98 -4.87
CA ARG A 4 13.53 -3.84 -5.28
C ARG A 4 13.07 -3.05 -4.08
N SER A 5 13.15 -1.73 -4.16
CA SER A 5 12.64 -0.87 -3.10
C SER A 5 11.10 -0.91 -3.01
N LEU A 6 10.58 -0.80 -1.79
CA LEU A 6 9.16 -0.74 -1.48
C LEU A 6 8.87 0.57 -0.76
N TYR A 7 7.81 1.26 -1.18
CA TYR A 7 7.44 2.56 -0.65
C TYR A 7 5.97 2.59 -0.21
N LEU A 8 5.69 3.37 0.83
CA LEU A 8 4.35 3.84 1.17
C LEU A 8 4.08 5.11 0.38
N ALA A 9 3.15 5.03 -0.56
CA ALA A 9 2.62 6.18 -1.29
C ALA A 9 1.47 6.81 -0.54
N LYS A 10 1.63 8.10 -0.21
CA LYS A 10 0.64 8.92 0.49
C LYS A 10 0.04 9.91 -0.49
N SER A 11 -1.24 9.73 -0.79
CA SER A 11 -2.02 10.61 -1.66
C SER A 11 -3.01 11.44 -0.85
N GLY A 12 -3.28 12.68 -1.27
CA GLY A 12 -4.24 13.57 -0.59
C GLY A 12 -3.75 14.12 0.77
N GLY A 13 -4.68 14.47 1.66
CA GLY A 13 -4.37 15.00 3.01
C GLY A 13 -4.43 16.52 3.16
N GLY A 14 -5.60 17.13 2.94
CA GLY A 14 -5.88 18.54 3.25
C GLY A 14 -6.87 18.68 4.42
N THR A 15 -7.22 19.92 4.81
CA THR A 15 -8.08 20.25 5.97
C THR A 15 -9.48 19.59 6.02
N ASN A 16 -9.89 18.85 4.98
CA ASN A 16 -11.14 18.08 4.96
C ASN A 16 -11.07 16.82 4.08
N ARG A 17 -9.88 16.31 3.74
CA ARG A 17 -9.72 15.11 2.90
C ARG A 17 -8.86 14.07 3.61
N ARG A 18 -9.35 12.84 3.66
CA ARG A 18 -8.55 11.71 4.17
C ARG A 18 -7.36 11.47 3.25
N SER A 19 -6.21 11.20 3.86
CA SER A 19 -5.08 10.66 3.12
C SER A 19 -5.43 9.25 2.65
N HIS A 20 -5.01 8.94 1.44
CA HIS A 20 -5.10 7.62 0.85
C HIS A 20 -3.69 7.01 0.82
N PHE A 21 -3.60 5.75 1.21
CA PHE A 21 -2.33 5.04 1.32
C PHE A 21 -2.28 3.91 0.30
N ALA A 22 -1.10 3.70 -0.27
CA ALA A 22 -0.83 2.64 -1.22
C ALA A 22 0.57 2.09 -1.01
N LEU A 23 0.79 0.83 -1.35
CA LEU A 23 2.14 0.32 -1.58
C LEU A 23 2.56 0.67 -3.00
N PHE A 24 3.79 1.13 -3.18
CA PHE A 24 4.38 1.40 -4.47
C PHE A 24 5.70 0.66 -4.63
N ILE A 25 5.84 -0.03 -5.75
CA ILE A 25 7.02 -0.81 -6.12
C ILE A 25 7.45 -0.31 -7.51
N PRO A 26 8.59 0.38 -7.66
CA PRO A 26 9.06 0.84 -8.97
C PRO A 26 9.45 -0.34 -9.87
N ASN A 27 9.35 -0.16 -11.17
CA ASN A 27 9.96 -1.07 -12.15
C ASN A 27 11.50 -0.92 -12.12
N ALA A 28 12.23 -1.91 -12.64
CA ALA A 28 13.66 -2.06 -12.36
C ALA A 28 14.48 -0.85 -12.79
N GLY A 29 14.16 -0.31 -13.96
CA GLY A 29 14.84 0.87 -14.51
C GLY A 29 14.50 2.19 -13.81
N TYR A 30 13.53 2.19 -12.90
CA TYR A 30 13.12 3.39 -12.14
C TYR A 30 13.43 3.28 -10.65
N ASP A 31 13.93 2.13 -10.16
CA ASP A 31 14.29 2.00 -8.75
C ASP A 31 15.59 2.75 -8.47
N ARG A 32 15.51 3.76 -7.60
CA ARG A 32 16.62 4.60 -7.18
C ARG A 32 16.44 5.03 -5.73
N ASP A 33 17.55 5.26 -5.03
CA ASP A 33 17.53 5.57 -3.59
C ASP A 33 16.97 6.99 -3.30
N THR A 34 16.91 7.89 -4.29
CA THR A 34 16.43 9.28 -4.17
C THR A 34 14.93 9.46 -4.42
N MET A 35 14.19 8.36 -4.56
CA MET A 35 12.81 8.41 -5.01
C MET A 35 11.87 9.05 -3.99
N SER A 36 12.22 9.07 -2.70
CA SER A 36 11.42 9.75 -1.67
C SER A 36 11.42 11.27 -1.86
N GLU A 37 12.50 11.81 -2.44
CA GLU A 37 12.74 13.23 -2.64
C GLU A 37 12.34 13.71 -4.05
N ASP A 38 12.55 12.88 -5.07
CA ASP A 38 12.51 13.31 -6.48
C ASP A 38 11.33 12.76 -7.31
N PHE A 39 10.42 11.97 -6.73
CA PHE A 39 9.33 11.30 -7.46
C PHE A 39 8.41 12.23 -8.26
N SER A 40 8.36 13.51 -7.89
CA SER A 40 7.55 14.54 -8.55
C SER A 40 8.26 15.15 -9.76
N SER A 41 9.60 15.23 -9.73
CA SER A 41 10.41 15.85 -10.79
C SER A 41 10.98 14.83 -11.77
N LEU A 42 11.24 13.60 -11.33
CA LEU A 42 11.79 12.53 -12.13
C LEU A 42 10.81 11.37 -12.28
N LYS A 43 10.58 10.94 -13.53
CA LYS A 43 9.69 9.83 -13.87
C LYS A 43 10.04 8.58 -13.06
N ALA A 44 9.02 7.98 -12.45
CA ALA A 44 9.08 6.65 -11.88
C ALA A 44 7.80 5.90 -12.25
N ILE A 45 7.96 4.76 -12.94
CA ILE A 45 6.85 3.86 -13.27
C ILE A 45 6.98 2.61 -12.43
N GLY A 46 5.85 2.13 -11.91
CA GLY A 46 5.81 0.90 -11.13
C GLY A 46 4.42 0.32 -10.96
N THR A 47 4.31 -0.60 -10.01
CA THR A 47 3.04 -1.16 -9.54
C THR A 47 2.62 -0.45 -8.25
N ARG A 48 1.38 0.05 -8.23
CA ARG A 48 0.73 0.61 -7.04
C ARG A 48 -0.38 -0.34 -6.58
N ILE A 49 -0.32 -0.79 -5.33
CA ILE A 49 -1.29 -1.71 -4.72
C ILE A 49 -2.03 -0.93 -3.63
N HIS A 50 -3.35 -0.86 -3.72
CA HIS A 50 -4.15 -0.06 -2.79
C HIS A 50 -5.60 -0.53 -2.68
N VAL A 51 -6.32 0.12 -1.78
CA VAL A 51 -7.75 -0.11 -1.57
C VAL A 51 -8.50 1.18 -1.93
N VAL A 52 -9.31 1.15 -2.98
CA VAL A 52 -10.08 2.29 -3.48
C VAL A 52 -11.55 2.16 -3.14
N GLY A 53 -12.28 3.28 -3.18
CA GLY A 53 -13.73 3.28 -3.07
C GLY A 53 -14.27 4.27 -2.05
N GLU A 54 -15.59 4.29 -1.92
CA GLU A 54 -16.31 5.21 -1.04
C GLU A 54 -17.07 4.41 0.02
N PRO A 55 -16.75 4.60 1.32
CA PRO A 55 -17.27 3.74 2.38
C PRO A 55 -18.80 3.66 2.47
N LEU A 56 -19.53 4.73 2.11
CA LEU A 56 -20.99 4.81 2.28
C LEU A 56 -21.77 4.25 1.08
N MET A 57 -21.21 4.31 -0.13
CA MET A 57 -21.95 4.01 -1.37
C MET A 57 -21.50 2.67 -1.98
N SER A 58 -20.25 2.60 -2.41
CA SER A 58 -19.72 1.44 -3.14
C SER A 58 -18.97 0.46 -2.23
N GLY A 59 -18.51 0.91 -1.06
CA GLY A 59 -17.56 0.18 -0.23
C GLY A 59 -16.12 0.37 -0.70
N PHE A 60 -15.22 -0.39 -0.09
CA PHE A 60 -13.82 -0.43 -0.47
C PHE A 60 -13.52 -1.69 -1.28
N ALA A 61 -12.60 -1.58 -2.24
CA ALA A 61 -12.17 -2.65 -3.11
C ALA A 61 -10.65 -2.63 -3.27
N PHE A 62 -10.05 -3.82 -3.26
CA PHE A 62 -8.65 -4.00 -3.61
C PHE A 62 -8.43 -3.70 -5.10
N GLU A 63 -7.41 -2.91 -5.41
CA GLU A 63 -7.02 -2.55 -6.77
C GLU A 63 -5.49 -2.63 -6.91
N ILE A 64 -5.04 -3.19 -8.03
CA ILE A 64 -3.66 -3.17 -8.49
C ILE A 64 -3.61 -2.26 -9.71
N HIS A 65 -2.75 -1.26 -9.63
CA HIS A 65 -2.51 -0.32 -10.70
C HIS A 65 -1.11 -0.55 -11.28
N ARG A 66 -1.08 -1.19 -12.46
CA ARG A 66 0.12 -1.43 -13.25
C ARG A 66 0.51 -0.17 -14.00
N ASN A 67 1.81 -0.02 -14.27
CA ASN A 67 2.35 1.12 -15.00
C ASN A 67 1.92 2.48 -14.40
N TYR A 68 1.81 2.52 -13.07
CA TYR A 68 1.55 3.74 -12.33
C TYR A 68 2.74 4.68 -12.47
N ASN A 69 2.55 5.82 -13.13
CA ASN A 69 3.55 6.87 -13.29
C ASN A 69 3.38 7.92 -12.18
N THR A 70 4.36 8.06 -11.29
CA THR A 70 4.30 9.01 -10.16
C THR A 70 4.03 10.46 -10.58
N GLN A 71 4.45 10.87 -11.79
CA GLN A 71 4.26 12.23 -12.29
C GLN A 71 2.86 12.49 -12.84
N ALA A 72 2.12 11.45 -13.20
CA ALA A 72 0.77 11.58 -13.75
C ALA A 72 -0.30 11.85 -12.68
N TYR A 73 0.06 11.80 -11.40
CA TYR A 73 -0.87 11.83 -10.26
C TYR A 73 -0.49 12.95 -9.25
N PRO A 74 -0.99 14.19 -9.47
CA PRO A 74 -0.69 15.34 -8.60
C PRO A 74 -1.16 15.19 -7.15
N ASP A 75 -2.03 14.23 -6.89
CA ASP A 75 -2.53 13.89 -5.56
C ASP A 75 -1.50 13.12 -4.73
N LEU A 76 -0.50 12.46 -5.34
CA LEU A 76 0.62 11.86 -4.64
C LEU A 76 1.48 12.95 -3.98
N LYS A 77 1.59 12.92 -2.65
CA LYS A 77 2.28 13.93 -1.85
C LYS A 77 3.60 13.47 -1.29
N GLU A 78 3.76 12.18 -1.06
CA GLU A 78 4.94 11.63 -0.41
C GLU A 78 5.11 10.16 -0.79
N LEU A 79 6.36 9.76 -0.97
CA LEU A 79 6.78 8.36 -0.99
C LEU A 79 7.70 8.15 0.22
N VAL A 80 7.29 7.28 1.13
CA VAL A 80 8.08 6.92 2.31
C VAL A 80 8.71 5.56 2.06
N PHE A 81 10.04 5.47 2.07
CA PHE A 81 10.74 4.20 1.94
C PHE A 81 10.40 3.27 3.10
N LEU A 82 9.98 2.03 2.78
CA LEU A 82 9.65 1.00 3.76
C LEU A 82 10.73 -0.08 3.87
N GLY A 83 11.48 -0.33 2.80
CA GLY A 83 12.48 -1.38 2.77
C GLY A 83 12.74 -1.90 1.35
N LYS A 84 13.43 -3.04 1.26
CA LYS A 84 13.68 -3.73 -0.01
C LYS A 84 13.08 -5.14 0.04
N ILE A 85 12.56 -5.61 -1.08
CA ILE A 85 12.00 -6.95 -1.27
C ILE A 85 12.75 -7.68 -2.37
N ASP A 86 12.77 -9.01 -2.30
CA ASP A 86 13.37 -9.83 -3.36
C ASP A 86 12.58 -9.70 -4.66
N ASP A 87 13.27 -9.47 -5.78
CA ASP A 87 12.63 -9.29 -7.09
C ASP A 87 11.83 -10.53 -7.53
N SER A 88 12.17 -11.71 -7.03
CA SER A 88 11.41 -12.95 -7.28
C SER A 88 9.98 -12.92 -6.73
N PHE A 89 9.69 -12.01 -5.78
CA PHE A 89 8.34 -11.81 -5.26
C PHE A 89 7.50 -10.84 -6.10
N ILE A 90 8.09 -10.21 -7.12
CA ILE A 90 7.47 -9.19 -7.96
C ILE A 90 7.23 -9.74 -9.36
N HIS A 91 6.09 -9.41 -9.95
CA HIS A 91 5.83 -9.70 -11.35
C HIS A 91 6.15 -8.45 -12.18
N ASN A 92 7.14 -8.56 -13.07
CA ASN A 92 7.49 -7.47 -13.97
C ASN A 92 6.44 -7.35 -15.08
N TYR A 93 5.83 -6.18 -15.19
CA TYR A 93 4.87 -5.86 -16.25
C TYR A 93 5.58 -5.09 -17.36
N PRO A 94 5.27 -5.34 -18.65
CA PRO A 94 5.77 -4.49 -19.73
C PRO A 94 5.37 -3.03 -19.48
N GLU A 95 6.33 -2.12 -19.61
CA GLU A 95 6.03 -0.69 -19.55
C GLU A 95 5.15 -0.32 -20.75
N THR A 96 3.97 0.23 -20.46
CA THR A 96 3.06 0.81 -21.45
C THR A 96 2.82 2.27 -21.10
N GLU A 97 2.48 3.10 -22.09
CA GLU A 97 2.18 4.51 -21.85
C GLU A 97 0.93 4.71 -20.97
N SER A 98 -0.02 3.77 -21.03
CA SER A 98 -1.22 3.77 -20.21
C SER A 98 -1.07 2.90 -18.95
N GLY A 99 -1.52 3.45 -17.82
CA GLY A 99 -1.71 2.68 -16.59
C GLY A 99 -2.89 1.73 -16.72
N ILE A 100 -2.78 0.53 -16.14
CA ILE A 100 -3.84 -0.49 -16.14
C ILE A 100 -4.30 -0.71 -14.71
N ARG A 101 -5.61 -0.66 -14.46
CA ARG A 101 -6.21 -0.97 -13.17
C ARG A 101 -6.90 -2.32 -13.26
N GLU A 102 -6.51 -3.25 -12.40
CA GLU A 102 -7.07 -4.60 -12.34
C GLU A 102 -7.12 -5.05 -10.87
N ASN A 103 -7.79 -6.16 -10.60
CA ASN A 103 -7.89 -6.76 -9.27
C ASN A 103 -7.32 -8.18 -9.22
N THR A 104 -6.68 -8.65 -10.30
CA THR A 104 -6.11 -10.00 -10.37
C THR A 104 -4.64 -9.99 -9.95
N PRO A 105 -4.27 -10.60 -8.81
CA PRO A 105 -2.89 -10.67 -8.37
C PRO A 105 -2.08 -11.71 -9.16
N ARG A 106 -0.87 -11.34 -9.55
CA ARG A 106 0.08 -12.15 -10.34
C ARG A 106 1.33 -12.49 -9.55
N SER A 107 1.75 -11.61 -8.65
CA SER A 107 2.96 -11.78 -7.84
C SER A 107 2.66 -12.26 -6.41
N LEU A 108 3.69 -12.69 -5.67
CA LEU A 108 3.50 -13.11 -4.28
C LEU A 108 3.08 -11.93 -3.41
N ILE A 109 3.71 -10.76 -3.57
CA ILE A 109 3.37 -9.56 -2.79
C ILE A 109 1.94 -9.10 -3.05
N GLU A 110 1.44 -9.22 -4.27
CA GLU A 110 0.04 -8.88 -4.59
C GLU A 110 -0.95 -9.84 -3.93
N ARG A 111 -0.65 -11.15 -3.93
CA ARG A 111 -1.47 -12.15 -3.22
C ARG A 111 -1.46 -11.94 -1.71
N LEU A 112 -0.30 -11.59 -1.14
CA LEU A 112 -0.20 -11.23 0.28
C LEU A 112 -1.03 -9.98 0.60
N ALA A 113 -0.98 -8.96 -0.25
CA ALA A 113 -1.78 -7.76 -0.07
C ALA A 113 -3.29 -8.04 -0.20
N GLU A 114 -3.71 -8.88 -1.15
CA GLU A 114 -5.11 -9.30 -1.32
C GLU A 114 -5.65 -10.05 -0.10
N SER A 115 -4.80 -10.82 0.60
CA SER A 115 -5.19 -11.57 1.80
C SER A 115 -5.61 -10.69 2.99
N VAL A 116 -5.33 -9.38 2.93
CA VAL A 116 -5.82 -8.39 3.89
C VAL A 116 -7.12 -7.79 3.34
N PRO A 117 -8.29 -8.17 3.88
CA PRO A 117 -9.56 -7.73 3.33
C PRO A 117 -9.75 -6.22 3.49
N PRO A 118 -10.28 -5.52 2.46
CA PRO A 118 -10.72 -4.14 2.58
C PRO A 118 -11.73 -3.94 3.71
N PRO A 119 -11.84 -2.74 4.29
CA PRO A 119 -12.87 -2.44 5.28
C PRO A 119 -14.28 -2.70 4.70
N PRO A 120 -15.18 -3.36 5.46
CA PRO A 120 -16.52 -3.70 4.98
C PRO A 120 -17.40 -2.46 4.77
N LYS A 121 -18.46 -2.64 3.97
CA LYS A 121 -19.44 -1.58 3.67
C LYS A 121 -20.20 -1.15 4.93
N GLY A 122 -20.61 0.12 4.98
CA GLY A 122 -21.50 0.61 6.04
C GLY A 122 -20.83 0.83 7.40
N GLN A 123 -19.50 0.77 7.49
CA GLN A 123 -18.79 1.15 8.69
C GLN A 123 -18.92 2.66 8.96
N ASN A 124 -19.04 3.03 10.24
CA ASN A 124 -18.91 4.42 10.63
C ASN A 124 -17.47 4.86 10.33
N ILE A 125 -17.30 5.62 9.26
CA ILE A 125 -16.00 6.06 8.75
C ILE A 125 -15.21 6.83 9.83
N ARG A 126 -15.91 7.48 10.77
CA ARG A 126 -15.36 8.25 11.89
C ARG A 126 -15.21 7.45 13.18
N ALA A 127 -15.71 6.22 13.26
CA ALA A 127 -15.44 5.36 14.40
C ALA A 127 -13.95 4.97 14.40
N PRO A 128 -13.35 4.77 15.58
CA PRO A 128 -12.11 4.02 15.69
C PRO A 128 -12.22 2.72 14.89
N ILE A 129 -11.15 2.31 14.20
CA ILE A 129 -11.15 1.08 13.42
C ILE A 129 -11.26 -0.10 14.39
N ASP A 130 -12.47 -0.62 14.59
CA ASP A 130 -12.70 -1.86 15.31
C ASP A 130 -12.11 -3.02 14.50
N GLY A 131 -11.03 -3.61 15.01
CA GLY A 131 -10.29 -4.68 14.33
C GLY A 131 -8.82 -4.72 14.69
N VAL A 132 -8.23 -3.59 15.11
CA VAL A 132 -6.96 -3.62 15.84
C VAL A 132 -7.30 -4.01 17.27
N ARG A 133 -7.29 -5.32 17.57
CA ARG A 133 -6.97 -5.75 18.93
C ARG A 133 -5.56 -5.23 19.18
N THR A 134 -5.45 -4.01 19.70
CA THR A 134 -4.29 -3.62 20.47
C THR A 134 -4.26 -4.65 21.58
N LEU A 135 -3.46 -5.70 21.41
CA LEU A 135 -3.00 -6.45 22.54
C LEU A 135 -2.25 -5.42 23.38
N SER A 136 -2.95 -4.87 24.36
CA SER A 136 -2.35 -4.11 25.43
C SER A 136 -1.18 -4.94 25.96
N PRO A 137 0.02 -4.38 26.12
CA PRO A 137 1.19 -5.11 26.64
C PRO A 137 0.98 -5.75 28.02
N GLN A 138 -0.15 -5.46 28.68
CA GLN A 138 -0.54 -6.00 29.99
C GLN A 138 -0.98 -7.47 29.99
N ALA A 139 -1.09 -8.15 28.84
CA ALA A 139 -1.50 -9.56 28.80
C ALA A 139 -0.35 -10.58 29.00
N PHE A 140 0.86 -10.13 29.38
CA PHE A 140 2.00 -11.00 29.71
C PHE A 140 2.38 -10.94 31.20
N GLY A 141 1.39 -10.74 32.08
CA GLY A 141 1.63 -10.61 33.52
C GLY A 141 0.54 -11.27 34.34
N ASP A 142 0.29 -12.56 34.14
CA ASP A 142 -0.38 -13.40 35.15
C ASP A 142 -0.02 -14.88 34.90
N SER A 143 1.28 -15.19 35.02
CA SER A 143 1.69 -16.54 35.42
C SER A 143 1.54 -16.65 36.93
N GLN A 144 0.31 -16.89 37.39
CA GLN A 144 0.05 -17.34 38.76
C GLN A 144 0.62 -18.75 38.91
N PHE A 145 1.78 -18.82 39.56
CA PHE A 145 2.26 -20.01 40.25
C PHE A 145 1.19 -20.47 41.23
N LEU A 146 0.63 -21.66 41.02
CA LEU A 146 -0.05 -22.41 42.07
C LEU A 146 0.69 -23.71 42.31
N TYR A 147 1.52 -23.68 43.35
CA TYR A 147 1.86 -24.85 44.14
C TYR A 147 0.58 -25.35 44.83
N ARG A 148 0.12 -26.56 44.46
CA ARG A 148 -0.22 -27.68 45.35
C ARG A 148 -0.66 -28.89 44.55
#